data_AF-A0A1F9LLI2-F1
#
_entry.id   AF-A0A1F9LLI2-F1
#
_cell.length_a   1.000
_cell.length_b   1.000
_cell.length_c   1.000
_cell.angle_alpha   90.00
_cell.angle_beta   90.00
_cell.angle_gamma   90.00
#
_symmetry.space_group_name_H-M   'P 1'
#
loop_
_entity.id
_entity.type
_entity.pdbx_description
1 polymer ?
#
loop_
_entity_poly.entity_id
_entity_poly.type
_entity_poly.pdbx_seq_one_letter_code
_entity_poly.pdbx_strand_id
1 'polypeptide(L)'
;MIPYLDSSVALRHLLGQPGKLDLPLERPIYTSEILFVECARVLDRVRLLDGPPAAVIAARLTALQRLRAALKVVALDRAVLQRAGEAFATPLRTLDAIHLATALLLSVELGEACEVLTHDHQLGHAALAHGLEFRCT
;
A
#
# COMPACT_ATOMS: atom_id res chain seq x y z
N MET A 1 7.64 -15.17 -4.06
CA MET A 1 7.47 -14.00 -3.19
C MET A 1 6.01 -13.59 -3.19
N ILE A 2 5.55 -13.07 -2.06
CA ILE A 2 4.18 -12.59 -1.86
C ILE A 2 4.09 -11.13 -2.32
N PRO A 3 3.28 -10.77 -3.33
CA PRO A 3 3.12 -9.38 -3.72
C PRO A 3 2.43 -8.59 -2.62
N TYR A 4 3.08 -7.56 -2.08
CA TYR A 4 2.53 -6.66 -1.07
C TYR A 4 2.42 -5.24 -1.65
N LEU A 5 1.22 -4.69 -1.70
CA LEU A 5 0.94 -3.42 -2.35
C LEU A 5 0.76 -2.30 -1.31
N ASP A 6 1.43 -1.17 -1.53
CA ASP A 6 1.25 0.04 -0.72
C ASP A 6 0.26 1.04 -1.35
N SER A 7 -0.08 2.07 -0.57
CA SER A 7 -0.99 3.14 -1.00
C SER A 7 -0.53 3.89 -2.25
N SER A 8 0.79 4.06 -2.44
CA SER A 8 1.32 4.85 -3.55
C SER A 8 0.98 4.22 -4.90
N VAL A 9 1.03 2.89 -5.00
CA VAL A 9 0.66 2.14 -6.21
C VAL A 9 -0.84 2.26 -6.47
N ALA A 10 -1.67 2.00 -5.47
CA ALA A 10 -3.13 2.12 -5.59
C ALA A 10 -3.55 3.52 -6.04
N LEU A 11 -2.98 4.57 -5.42
CA LEU A 11 -3.28 5.96 -5.75
C LEU A 11 -2.89 6.31 -7.18
N ARG A 12 -1.75 5.84 -7.67
CA ARG A 12 -1.32 6.12 -9.05
C ARG A 12 -2.31 5.56 -10.06
N HIS A 13 -2.81 4.34 -9.81
CA HIS A 13 -3.88 3.73 -10.60
C HIS A 13 -5.20 4.50 -10.50
N LEU A 14 -5.67 4.82 -9.29
CA LEU A 14 -6.95 5.51 -9.04
C LEU A 14 -6.99 6.93 -9.59
N LEU A 15 -5.87 7.65 -9.53
CA LEU A 15 -5.75 9.02 -10.01
C LEU A 15 -5.42 9.10 -11.50
N GLY A 16 -5.10 7.98 -12.15
CA GLY A 16 -4.75 7.96 -13.57
C GLY A 16 -3.37 8.57 -13.87
N GLN A 17 -2.48 8.58 -12.89
CA GLN A 17 -1.14 9.14 -13.01
C GLN A 17 -0.25 8.25 -13.90
N PRO A 18 0.74 8.82 -14.61
CA PRO A 18 1.66 8.06 -15.47
C PRO A 18 2.61 7.18 -14.64
N GLY A 19 3.33 6.25 -15.29
CA GLY A 19 4.35 5.41 -14.65
C GLY A 19 3.76 4.44 -13.61
N LYS A 20 2.67 3.76 -13.97
CA LYS A 20 2.02 2.77 -13.10
C LYS A 20 2.85 1.49 -13.08
N LEU A 21 2.96 0.87 -11.91
CA LEU A 21 3.50 -0.48 -11.80
C LEU A 21 2.54 -1.51 -12.39
N ASP A 22 3.09 -2.45 -13.16
CA ASP A 22 2.40 -3.65 -13.60
C ASP A 22 2.20 -4.59 -12.42
N LEU A 23 0.95 -4.94 -12.15
CA LEU A 23 0.57 -5.77 -11.02
C LEU A 23 0.63 -7.27 -11.39
N PRO A 24 1.21 -8.13 -10.55
CA PRO A 24 1.27 -9.58 -10.79
C PRO A 24 -0.08 -10.23 -10.47
N LEU A 25 -1.06 -10.05 -11.37
CA LEU A 25 -2.46 -10.49 -11.19
C LEU A 25 -2.63 -12.02 -11.17
N GLU A 26 -1.61 -12.77 -11.57
CA GLU A 26 -1.56 -14.23 -11.50
C GLU A 26 -1.38 -14.77 -10.07
N ARG A 27 -1.15 -13.89 -9.09
CA ARG A 27 -1.02 -14.24 -7.66
C ARG A 27 -1.94 -13.37 -6.80
N PRO A 28 -2.37 -13.86 -5.63
CA PRO A 28 -3.03 -13.01 -4.65
C PRO A 28 -2.11 -11.86 -4.23
N ILE A 29 -2.59 -10.63 -4.35
CA ILE A 29 -1.87 -9.42 -3.92
C ILE A 29 -2.38 -9.03 -2.54
N TYR A 30 -1.46 -8.84 -1.60
CA TYR A 30 -1.76 -8.47 -0.23
C TYR A 30 -1.58 -6.96 0.00
N THR A 31 -2.28 -6.41 0.98
CA THR A 31 -2.12 -5.02 1.43
C THR A 31 -2.49 -4.92 2.91
N SER A 32 -2.04 -3.85 3.58
CA SER A 32 -2.62 -3.43 4.86
C SER A 32 -4.01 -2.80 4.66
N GLU A 33 -4.87 -2.90 5.68
CA GLU A 33 -6.10 -2.11 5.78
C GLU A 33 -5.87 -0.60 5.69
N ILE A 34 -4.70 -0.10 6.12
CA ILE A 34 -4.40 1.34 6.12
C ILE A 34 -4.45 1.96 4.72
N LEU A 35 -4.20 1.14 3.68
CA LEU A 35 -4.22 1.57 2.30
C LEU A 35 -5.52 2.27 1.92
N PHE A 36 -6.64 1.72 2.37
CA PHE A 36 -7.96 2.24 2.03
C PHE A 36 -8.25 3.56 2.74
N VAL A 37 -7.70 3.75 3.95
CA VAL A 37 -7.80 5.01 4.68
C VAL A 37 -7.00 6.10 3.95
N GLU A 38 -5.76 5.79 3.56
CA GLU A 38 -4.92 6.71 2.80
C GLU A 38 -5.54 7.10 1.46
N CYS A 39 -6.00 6.10 0.69
CA CYS A 39 -6.66 6.34 -0.58
C CYS A 39 -7.91 7.21 -0.40
N ALA A 40 -8.77 6.91 0.58
CA ALA A 40 -9.96 7.71 0.85
C ALA A 40 -9.61 9.15 1.24
N ARG A 41 -8.55 9.37 2.03
CA ARG A 41 -8.12 10.71 2.45
C ARG A 41 -7.53 11.52 1.31
N VAL A 42 -6.77 10.90 0.41
CA VAL A 42 -6.26 11.57 -0.79
C VAL A 42 -7.39 11.91 -1.75
N LEU A 43 -8.32 10.98 -2.01
CA LEU A 43 -9.48 11.26 -2.87
C LEU A 43 -10.36 12.38 -2.32
N ASP A 44 -10.56 12.41 -1.01
CA ASP A 44 -11.31 13.46 -0.33
C ASP A 44 -10.59 14.81 -0.39
N ARG A 45 -9.27 14.82 -0.23
CA ARG A 45 -8.45 16.03 -0.42
C ARG A 45 -8.57 16.56 -1.85
N VAL A 46 -8.45 15.70 -2.87
CA VAL A 46 -8.62 16.07 -4.28
C VAL A 46 -10.03 16.64 -4.53
N ARG A 47 -11.07 16.02 -3.95
CA ARG A 47 -12.45 16.52 -4.03
C ARG A 47 -12.58 17.96 -3.49
N LEU A 48 -11.92 18.26 -2.39
CA LEU A 48 -12.02 19.56 -1.71
C LEU A 48 -11.12 20.63 -2.33
N LEU A 49 -9.93 20.28 -2.78
CA LEU A 49 -8.93 21.26 -3.25
C LEU A 49 -8.97 21.46 -4.76
N ASP A 50 -9.15 20.39 -5.53
CA ASP A 50 -9.10 20.45 -7.00
C ASP A 50 -10.50 20.55 -7.63
N GLY A 51 -11.54 20.28 -6.85
CA GLY A 51 -12.95 20.40 -7.25
C GLY A 51 -13.34 19.66 -8.54
N PRO A 52 -12.88 18.41 -8.80
CA PRO A 52 -13.31 17.68 -9.99
C PRO A 52 -14.82 17.42 -9.97
N PRO A 53 -15.44 17.15 -11.13
CA PRO A 53 -16.86 16.78 -11.19
C PRO A 53 -17.17 15.62 -10.24
N ALA A 54 -18.33 15.69 -9.55
CA ALA A 54 -18.72 14.69 -8.54
C ALA A 54 -18.71 13.26 -9.09
N ALA A 55 -19.09 13.08 -10.36
CA ALA A 55 -19.05 11.79 -11.05
C ALA A 55 -17.64 11.18 -11.13
N VAL A 56 -16.59 12.01 -11.26
CA VAL A 56 -15.19 11.55 -11.31
C VAL A 56 -14.76 11.00 -9.95
N ILE A 57 -15.08 11.70 -8.86
CA ILE A 57 -14.76 11.23 -7.50
C ILE A 57 -15.56 9.98 -7.17
N ALA A 58 -16.86 9.93 -7.52
CA ALA A 58 -17.68 8.74 -7.34
C ALA A 58 -17.08 7.53 -8.06
N ALA A 59 -16.65 7.68 -9.31
CA ALA A 59 -15.99 6.62 -10.07
C ALA A 59 -14.70 6.13 -9.42
N ARG A 60 -13.87 7.04 -8.87
CA ARG A 60 -12.63 6.69 -8.15
C ARG A 60 -12.92 5.95 -6.83
N LEU A 61 -13.95 6.36 -6.08
CA LEU A 61 -14.38 5.66 -4.87
C LEU A 61 -14.93 4.26 -5.21
N THR A 62 -15.70 4.12 -6.29
CA THR A 62 -16.13 2.80 -6.78
C THR A 62 -14.93 1.93 -7.18
N ALA A 63 -13.93 2.50 -7.84
CA ALA A 63 -12.69 1.79 -8.17
C ALA A 63 -11.93 1.35 -6.92
N LEU A 64 -11.86 2.18 -5.87
CA LEU A 64 -11.25 1.82 -4.59
C LEU A 64 -11.98 0.65 -3.91
N GLN A 65 -13.32 0.62 -3.96
CA GLN A 65 -14.10 -0.51 -3.43
C GLN A 65 -13.86 -1.80 -4.21
N ARG A 66 -13.75 -1.72 -5.55
CA ARG A 66 -13.39 -2.86 -6.39
C ARG A 66 -11.98 -3.37 -6.06
N LEU A 67 -11.03 -2.46 -5.85
CA LEU A 67 -9.68 -2.80 -5.42
C LEU A 67 -9.71 -3.53 -4.07
N ARG A 68 -10.49 -3.05 -3.08
CA ARG A 68 -10.64 -3.72 -1.79
C ARG A 68 -11.16 -5.16 -1.92
N ALA A 69 -12.10 -5.40 -2.83
CA ALA A 69 -12.63 -6.73 -3.08
C ALA A 69 -11.64 -7.67 -3.81
N ALA A 70 -10.70 -7.11 -4.57
CA ALA A 70 -9.72 -7.88 -5.33
C ALA A 70 -8.45 -8.23 -4.54
N LEU A 71 -8.10 -7.46 -3.51
CA LEU A 71 -6.89 -7.64 -2.72
C LEU A 71 -7.12 -8.54 -1.49
N LYS A 72 -6.06 -9.21 -1.03
CA LYS A 72 -6.00 -9.84 0.29
C LYS A 72 -5.64 -8.78 1.32
N VAL A 73 -6.60 -8.41 2.16
CA VAL A 73 -6.42 -7.31 3.12
C VAL A 73 -6.00 -7.86 4.48
N VAL A 74 -4.82 -7.47 4.93
CA VAL A 74 -4.28 -7.79 6.26
C VAL A 74 -4.78 -6.76 7.26
N ALA A 75 -5.36 -7.25 8.36
CA ALA A 75 -5.97 -6.42 9.39
C ALA A 75 -4.94 -5.51 10.08
N LEU A 76 -5.34 -4.28 10.40
CA LEU A 76 -4.52 -3.38 11.22
C LEU A 76 -4.75 -3.69 12.70
N ASP A 77 -4.11 -4.76 13.18
CA ASP A 77 -4.23 -5.21 14.56
C ASP A 77 -3.13 -4.65 15.48
N ARG A 78 -3.17 -5.08 16.75
CA ARG A 78 -2.21 -4.64 17.76
C ARG A 78 -0.77 -5.07 17.45
N ALA A 79 -0.57 -6.23 16.81
CA ALA A 79 0.76 -6.71 16.47
C ALA A 79 1.38 -5.84 15.37
N VAL A 80 0.59 -5.48 14.35
CA VAL A 80 1.02 -4.54 13.31
C VAL A 80 1.37 -3.19 13.92
N LEU A 81 0.51 -2.63 14.77
CA LEU A 81 0.75 -1.32 15.40
C LEU A 81 1.98 -1.33 16.31
N GLN A 82 2.19 -2.39 17.08
CA GLN A 82 3.38 -2.53 17.92
C GLN A 82 4.63 -2.61 17.07
N ARG A 83 4.65 -3.47 16.04
CA ARG A 83 5.81 -3.61 15.15
C ARG A 83 6.11 -2.32 14.40
N ALA A 84 5.09 -1.55 14.02
CA ALA A 84 5.25 -0.25 13.37
C ALA A 84 5.83 0.83 14.30
N GLY A 85 5.71 0.68 15.62
CA GLY A 85 6.29 1.57 16.62
C GLY A 85 7.76 1.27 16.97
N GLU A 86 8.29 0.14 16.50
CA GLU A 86 9.68 -0.24 16.71
C GLU A 86 10.64 0.47 15.74
N ALA A 87 11.94 0.40 16.01
CA ALA A 87 12.94 0.99 15.15
C ALA A 87 13.02 0.28 13.78
N PHE A 88 13.22 1.07 12.73
CA PHE A 88 13.52 0.60 11.37
C PHE A 88 14.91 1.07 10.95
N ALA A 89 15.49 0.40 9.95
CA ALA A 89 16.83 0.71 9.45
C ALA A 89 16.94 2.09 8.77
N THR A 90 15.80 2.64 8.31
CA THR A 90 15.71 3.95 7.66
C THR A 90 14.60 4.79 8.29
N PRO A 91 14.67 6.13 8.20
CA PRO A 91 13.56 6.98 8.63
C PRO A 91 12.33 6.70 7.76
N LEU A 92 11.23 6.30 8.40
CA LEU A 92 9.94 6.05 7.75
C LEU A 92 8.88 6.98 8.34
N ARG A 93 7.95 7.41 7.49
CA ARG A 93 6.71 8.04 7.96
C ARG A 93 5.83 6.97 8.59
N THR A 94 4.91 7.39 9.46
CA THR A 94 4.05 6.48 10.23
C THR A 94 3.30 5.48 9.36
N LEU A 95 2.73 5.91 8.22
CA LEU A 95 1.95 5.05 7.35
C LEU A 95 2.84 4.05 6.58
N ASP A 96 4.02 4.50 6.13
CA ASP A 96 5.03 3.63 5.51
C ASP A 96 5.55 2.58 6.51
N ALA A 97 5.74 2.96 7.78
CA ALA A 97 6.11 2.05 8.86
C ALA A 97 5.01 1.00 9.13
N ILE A 98 3.73 1.38 9.05
CA ILE A 98 2.61 0.43 9.16
C ILE A 98 2.61 -0.54 7.96
N HIS A 99 2.83 -0.04 6.75
CA HIS A 99 2.93 -0.89 5.56
C HIS A 99 4.07 -1.91 5.69
N LEU A 100 5.26 -1.46 6.07
CA LEU A 100 6.42 -2.34 6.25
C LEU A 100 6.21 -3.34 7.38
N ALA A 101 5.69 -2.91 8.54
CA ALA A 101 5.36 -3.80 9.65
C ALA A 101 4.38 -4.89 9.23
N THR A 102 3.34 -4.53 8.46
CA THR A 102 2.36 -5.48 7.93
C THR A 102 3.03 -6.49 7.01
N ALA A 103 3.87 -6.05 6.06
CA ALA A 103 4.54 -6.94 5.12
C ALA A 103 5.51 -7.91 5.81
N LEU A 104 6.21 -7.44 6.85
CA LEU A 104 7.10 -8.29 7.65
C LEU A 104 6.34 -9.37 8.42
N LEU A 105 5.27 -9.00 9.10
CA LEU A 105 4.44 -9.96 9.84
C LEU A 105 3.77 -10.97 8.89
N LEU A 106 3.27 -10.50 7.75
CA LEU A 106 2.71 -11.36 6.71
C LEU A 106 3.75 -12.36 6.17
N SER A 107 4.99 -11.91 5.96
CA SER A 107 6.08 -12.77 5.49
C SER A 107 6.39 -13.88 6.48
N VAL A 108 6.37 -13.57 7.77
CA VAL A 108 6.55 -14.55 8.85
C VAL A 108 5.36 -15.52 8.90
N GLU A 109 4.13 -15.01 8.86
CA GLU A 109 2.90 -15.82 8.91
C GLU A 109 2.82 -16.83 7.77
N LEU A 110 3.16 -16.40 6.55
CA LEU A 110 3.07 -17.23 5.34
C LEU A 110 4.36 -18.01 5.03
N GLY A 111 5.44 -17.78 5.79
CA GLY A 111 6.73 -18.47 5.58
C GLY A 111 7.41 -18.16 4.25
N GLU A 112 7.07 -17.04 3.63
CA GLU A 112 7.59 -16.61 2.32
C GLU A 112 7.83 -15.10 2.34
N ALA A 113 8.92 -14.61 1.73
CA ALA A 113 9.22 -13.18 1.71
C ALA A 113 8.23 -12.40 0.83
N CYS A 114 7.81 -11.24 1.32
CA CYS A 114 7.06 -10.26 0.54
C CYS A 114 7.94 -9.53 -0.47
N GLU A 115 7.38 -9.24 -1.65
CA GLU A 115 7.86 -8.26 -2.62
C GLU A 115 6.99 -7.01 -2.47
N VAL A 116 7.55 -5.93 -1.94
CA VAL A 116 6.84 -4.66 -1.73
C VAL A 116 6.74 -3.89 -3.05
N LEU A 117 5.52 -3.75 -3.56
CA LEU A 117 5.19 -2.93 -4.71
C LEU A 117 4.92 -1.50 -4.22
N THR A 118 5.82 -0.58 -4.56
CA THR A 118 5.78 0.81 -4.07
C THR A 118 6.38 1.78 -5.09
N HIS A 119 5.89 3.02 -5.10
CA HIS A 119 6.54 4.17 -5.75
C HIS A 119 7.34 5.03 -4.76
N ASP A 120 7.39 4.64 -3.48
CA ASP A 120 8.20 5.28 -2.46
C ASP A 120 9.54 4.54 -2.30
N HIS A 121 10.60 5.13 -2.83
CA HIS A 121 11.95 4.57 -2.72
C HIS A 121 12.42 4.43 -1.27
N GLN A 122 11.97 5.28 -0.35
CA GLN A 122 12.35 5.17 1.07
C GLN A 122 11.73 3.92 1.68
N LEU A 123 10.45 3.64 1.39
CA LEU A 123 9.80 2.40 1.80
C LEU A 123 10.47 1.18 1.15
N GLY A 124 10.80 1.25 -0.14
CA GLY A 124 11.50 0.19 -0.85
C GLY A 124 12.86 -0.16 -0.25
N HIS A 125 13.69 0.85 0.07
CA HIS A 125 14.97 0.64 0.73
C HIS A 125 14.82 0.10 2.16
N ALA A 126 13.80 0.54 2.89
CA ALA A 126 13.50 0.00 4.21
C ALA A 126 13.12 -1.48 4.13
N ALA A 127 12.31 -1.87 3.14
CA ALA A 127 11.94 -3.26 2.88
C ALA A 127 13.18 -4.13 2.63
N LEU A 128 14.09 -3.68 1.74
CA LEU A 128 15.37 -4.35 1.50
C LEU A 128 16.21 -4.52 2.78
N ALA A 129 16.32 -3.46 3.59
CA ALA A 129 17.11 -3.49 4.82
C ALA A 129 16.56 -4.48 5.86
N HIS A 130 15.30 -4.90 5.73
CA HIS A 130 14.65 -5.90 6.57
C HIS A 130 14.49 -7.27 5.88
N GLY A 131 15.19 -7.51 4.77
CA GLY A 131 15.22 -8.82 4.09
C GLY A 131 13.99 -9.12 3.23
N LEU A 132 13.20 -8.10 2.89
CA LEU A 132 12.17 -8.19 1.87
C LEU A 132 12.72 -7.74 0.51
N GLU A 133 12.00 -7.99 -0.56
CA GLU A 133 12.29 -7.42 -1.88
C GLU A 133 11.35 -6.25 -2.18
N PHE A 134 11.68 -5.42 -3.16
CA PHE A 134 10.77 -4.37 -3.61
C PHE A 134 10.82 -4.15 -5.13
N ARG A 135 9.70 -3.67 -5.68
CA ARG A 135 9.56 -3.26 -7.08
C ARG A 135 9.10 -1.81 -7.13
N CYS A 136 9.85 -0.99 -7.84
CA CYS A 136 9.57 0.44 -8.03
C CYS A 136 9.80 0.83 -9.51
N THR A 137 9.11 1.88 -9.96
CA THR A 137 9.31 2.54 -11.28
C THR A 137 9.48 4.03 -11.09
#